data_AF-A0A929UT59-F1
#
_entry.id   AF-A0A929UT59-F1
#
_cell.length_a   1.000
_cell.length_b   1.000
_cell.length_c   1.000
_cell.angle_alpha   90.00
_cell.angle_beta   90.00
_cell.angle_gamma   90.00
#
_symmetry.space_group_name_H-M   'P 1'
#
loop_
_entity.id
_entity.type
_entity.pdbx_description
1 polymer ?
#
loop_
_entity_poly.entity_id
_entity_poly.type
_entity_poly.pdbx_seq_one_letter_code
_entity_poly.pdbx_strand_id
1 'polypeptide(L)'
;VYLDSLQSANLPNISQYVTANEVNLCLSIQTFQECIHSQSYSYMLDTICNPTERNDILYQWKTDPHLLRRNEFIGNLYNEFIEKQTKESFLRVCIANFILEGIYFYSGFMFFYNLGRNGKMPGSVQEIRYINRDENTHLWLFRNILLELQKEEPALFQPDRIEEITDMIKEGVTQEIAWGQYVIGDNIPGLNSTMVEDYIKYLGNLRYSSLGLGTLYDGYDKEPESMKWVAQYADANMVKTDFFEARSTAYAKSTAIEDDL
;
A
#
# COMPACT_ATOMS: atom_id res chain seq x y z
N VAL A 1 0.38 5.52 -8.36
CA VAL A 1 0.33 6.98 -8.68
C VAL A 1 -0.63 7.72 -7.76
N TYR A 2 -1.96 7.54 -7.87
CA TYR A 2 -2.92 8.36 -7.08
C TYR A 2 -2.70 8.20 -5.57
N LEU A 3 -2.64 6.96 -5.07
CA LEU A 3 -2.46 6.68 -3.64
C LEU A 3 -1.12 7.23 -3.11
N ASP A 4 -0.01 6.96 -3.80
CA ASP A 4 1.31 7.49 -3.41
C ASP A 4 1.33 9.03 -3.42
N SER A 5 0.70 9.66 -4.42
CA SER A 5 0.61 11.12 -4.49
C SER A 5 -0.23 11.71 -3.36
N LEU A 6 -1.28 11.00 -2.94
CA LEU A 6 -2.08 11.36 -1.78
C LEU A 6 -1.26 11.24 -0.49
N GLN A 7 -0.43 10.20 -0.36
CA GLN A 7 0.48 10.02 0.77
C GLN A 7 1.53 11.15 0.84
N SER A 8 2.23 11.46 -0.26
CA SER A 8 3.19 12.55 -0.31
C SER A 8 2.58 13.91 0.10
N ALA A 9 1.30 14.14 -0.19
CA ALA A 9 0.60 15.35 0.18
C ALA A 9 0.12 15.37 1.64
N ASN A 10 -0.21 14.20 2.22
CA ASN A 10 -0.86 14.11 3.53
C ASN A 10 0.08 13.81 4.70
N LEU A 11 1.13 13.00 4.49
CA LEU A 11 2.08 12.63 5.55
C LEU A 11 2.70 13.86 6.27
N PRO A 12 3.05 14.96 5.58
CA PRO A 12 3.50 16.18 6.26
C PRO A 12 2.46 16.78 7.22
N ASN A 13 1.16 16.66 6.92
CA ASN A 13 0.11 17.15 7.81
C ASN A 13 0.02 16.30 9.09
N ILE A 14 0.19 14.97 8.97
CA ILE A 14 0.23 14.07 10.13
C ILE A 14 1.45 14.37 11.01
N SER A 15 2.62 14.54 10.40
CA SER A 15 3.88 14.80 11.10
C SER A 15 3.82 16.05 11.99
N GLN A 16 3.07 17.09 11.61
CA GLN A 16 2.90 18.30 12.43
C GLN A 16 2.22 18.05 13.80
N TYR A 17 1.49 16.94 13.94
CA TYR A 17 0.76 16.58 15.16
C TYR A 17 1.51 15.53 16.01
N VAL A 18 2.61 15.00 15.50
CA VAL A 18 3.45 14.03 16.20
C VAL A 18 4.54 14.76 16.96
N THR A 19 4.57 14.62 18.29
CA THR A 19 5.56 15.27 19.16
C THR A 19 6.84 14.46 19.34
N ALA A 20 6.86 13.20 18.92
CA ALA A 20 8.04 12.35 18.93
C ALA A 20 8.91 12.60 17.68
N ASN A 21 10.10 13.17 17.89
CA ASN A 21 10.97 13.58 16.77
C ASN A 21 11.45 12.39 15.93
N GLU A 22 11.72 11.26 16.55
CA GLU A 22 12.12 10.02 15.90
C GLU A 22 11.03 9.48 14.95
N VAL A 23 9.75 9.66 15.28
CA VAL A 23 8.64 9.29 14.39
C VAL A 23 8.54 10.27 13.23
N ASN A 24 8.76 11.57 13.47
CA ASN A 24 8.81 12.58 12.41
C ASN A 24 9.95 12.32 11.40
N LEU A 25 11.09 11.81 11.85
CA LEU A 25 12.16 11.37 10.96
C LEU A 25 11.69 10.23 10.05
N CYS A 26 11.03 9.21 10.60
CA CYS A 26 10.48 8.11 9.82
C CYS A 26 9.41 8.57 8.81
N LEU A 27 8.47 9.44 9.22
CA LEU A 27 7.45 9.99 8.33
C LEU A 27 8.04 10.84 7.20
N SER A 28 9.15 11.54 7.47
CA SER A 28 9.87 12.32 6.46
C SER A 28 10.54 11.41 5.41
N ILE A 29 11.13 10.30 5.88
CA ILE A 29 11.71 9.26 4.99
C ILE A 29 10.60 8.62 4.16
N GLN A 30 9.49 8.24 4.78
CA GLN A 30 8.33 7.70 4.09
C GLN A 30 7.84 8.67 3.00
N THR A 31 7.65 9.96 3.34
CA THR A 31 7.22 10.98 2.37
C THR A 31 8.14 11.04 1.14
N PHE A 32 9.46 10.93 1.34
CA PHE A 32 10.41 10.84 0.24
C PHE A 32 10.22 9.56 -0.59
N GLN A 33 10.05 8.40 0.06
CA GLN A 33 9.83 7.12 -0.63
C GLN A 33 8.54 7.15 -1.47
N GLU A 34 7.45 7.73 -0.96
CA GLU A 34 6.20 7.88 -1.73
C GLU A 34 6.37 8.71 -3.01
N CYS A 35 7.21 9.75 -2.95
CA CYS A 35 7.56 10.52 -4.14
C CYS A 35 8.29 9.65 -5.18
N ILE A 36 9.21 8.78 -4.73
CA ILE A 36 9.92 7.83 -5.58
C ILE A 36 8.95 6.78 -6.14
N HIS A 37 7.99 6.28 -5.34
CA HIS A 37 6.96 5.36 -5.80
C HIS A 37 6.13 5.99 -6.91
N SER A 38 5.60 7.20 -6.70
CA SER A 38 4.84 7.95 -7.71
C SER A 38 5.62 8.18 -9.00
N GLN A 39 6.92 8.51 -8.89
CA GLN A 39 7.82 8.63 -10.03
C GLN A 39 8.01 7.30 -10.77
N SER A 40 8.17 6.18 -10.06
CA SER A 40 8.38 4.86 -10.66
C SER A 40 7.21 4.42 -11.54
N TYR A 41 5.97 4.67 -11.11
CA TYR A 41 4.78 4.39 -11.92
C TYR A 41 4.73 5.26 -13.18
N SER A 42 5.09 6.54 -13.07
CA SER A 42 5.16 7.44 -14.22
C SER A 42 6.21 6.97 -15.22
N TYR A 43 7.40 6.55 -14.74
CA TYR A 43 8.45 5.98 -15.57
C TYR A 43 8.00 4.69 -16.28
N MET A 44 7.32 3.79 -15.56
CA MET A 44 6.75 2.58 -16.16
C MET A 44 5.77 2.92 -17.29
N LEU A 45 4.83 3.83 -17.04
CA LEU A 45 3.83 4.24 -18.04
C LEU A 45 4.46 4.95 -19.25
N ASP A 46 5.42 5.85 -19.02
CA ASP A 46 6.16 6.54 -20.09
C ASP A 46 6.94 5.58 -20.99
N THR A 47 7.34 4.43 -20.45
CA THR A 47 8.11 3.42 -21.17
C THR A 47 7.22 2.50 -22.01
N ILE A 48 6.02 2.18 -21.54
CA ILE A 48 5.15 1.16 -22.16
C ILE A 48 3.97 1.73 -22.96
N CYS A 49 3.53 2.95 -22.64
CA CYS A 49 2.38 3.59 -23.26
C CYS A 49 2.81 4.77 -24.13
N ASN A 50 2.02 5.06 -25.17
CA ASN A 50 2.13 6.35 -25.84
C ASN A 50 1.54 7.48 -24.94
N PRO A 51 1.86 8.77 -25.19
CA PRO A 51 1.45 9.86 -24.30
C PRO A 51 -0.08 10.00 -24.12
N THR A 52 -0.88 9.67 -25.13
CA THR A 52 -2.35 9.74 -25.05
C THR A 52 -2.88 8.66 -24.12
N GLU A 53 -2.49 7.41 -24.36
CA GLU A 53 -2.88 6.27 -23.52
C GLU A 53 -2.42 6.43 -22.07
N ARG A 54 -1.19 6.91 -21.86
CA ARG A 54 -0.68 7.24 -20.52
C ARG A 54 -1.59 8.24 -19.81
N ASN A 55 -1.98 9.33 -20.47
CA ASN A 55 -2.83 10.34 -19.86
C ASN A 55 -4.21 9.77 -19.52
N ASP A 56 -4.77 8.94 -20.39
CA ASP A 56 -6.05 8.28 -20.14
C ASP A 56 -5.97 7.36 -18.90
N ILE A 57 -4.89 6.59 -18.75
CA ILE A 57 -4.64 5.76 -17.55
C ILE A 57 -4.51 6.62 -16.29
N LEU A 58 -3.71 7.70 -16.33
CA LEU A 58 -3.48 8.57 -15.18
C LEU A 58 -4.74 9.29 -14.71
N TYR A 59 -5.66 9.61 -15.63
CA TYR A 59 -6.89 10.34 -15.33
C TYR A 59 -8.14 9.44 -15.23
N GLN A 60 -7.99 8.13 -15.29
CA GLN A 60 -9.11 7.18 -15.21
C GLN A 60 -9.98 7.40 -13.96
N TRP A 61 -9.39 7.83 -12.83
CA TRP A 61 -10.12 8.14 -11.61
C TRP A 61 -11.19 9.23 -11.75
N LYS A 62 -11.09 10.09 -12.78
CA LYS A 62 -12.07 11.16 -13.04
C LYS A 62 -13.36 10.64 -13.67
N THR A 63 -13.31 9.48 -14.32
CA THR A 63 -14.41 8.96 -15.15
C THR A 63 -14.86 7.56 -14.74
N ASP A 64 -14.05 6.80 -14.02
CA ASP A 64 -14.40 5.49 -13.49
C ASP A 64 -15.02 5.61 -12.08
N PRO A 65 -16.33 5.36 -11.92
CA PRO A 65 -17.01 5.52 -10.65
C PRO A 65 -16.59 4.50 -9.58
N HIS A 66 -16.07 3.32 -9.98
CA HIS A 66 -15.57 2.34 -9.02
C HIS A 66 -14.23 2.80 -8.44
N LEU A 67 -13.34 3.29 -9.30
CA LEU A 67 -12.06 3.84 -8.87
C LEU A 67 -12.25 5.10 -8.02
N LEU A 68 -13.16 6.01 -8.41
CA LEU A 68 -13.46 7.22 -7.65
C LEU A 68 -13.96 6.88 -6.24
N ARG A 69 -14.95 5.98 -6.11
CA ARG A 69 -15.49 5.59 -4.80
C ARG A 69 -14.42 5.02 -3.88
N ARG A 70 -13.54 4.15 -4.40
CA ARG A 70 -12.40 3.59 -3.65
C ARG A 70 -11.48 4.70 -3.13
N ASN A 71 -11.20 5.69 -3.97
CA ASN A 71 -10.31 6.80 -3.64
C ASN A 71 -10.94 7.79 -2.64
N GLU A 72 -12.25 8.05 -2.77
CA GLU A 72 -12.98 8.98 -1.90
C GLU A 72 -12.98 8.54 -0.44
N PHE A 73 -13.05 7.24 -0.13
CA PHE A 73 -13.04 6.76 1.25
C PHE A 73 -11.79 7.23 2.02
N ILE A 74 -10.59 6.98 1.48
CA ILE A 74 -9.34 7.42 2.11
C ILE A 74 -9.19 8.95 2.00
N GLY A 75 -9.46 9.52 0.84
CA GLY A 75 -9.34 10.96 0.61
C GLY A 75 -10.20 11.80 1.56
N ASN A 76 -11.42 11.35 1.86
CA ASN A 76 -12.32 12.04 2.79
C ASN A 76 -11.81 12.01 4.23
N LEU A 77 -11.21 10.91 4.67
CA LEU A 77 -10.60 10.81 6.00
C LEU A 77 -9.38 11.71 6.13
N TYR A 78 -8.62 11.89 5.05
CA TYR A 78 -7.47 12.80 5.01
C TYR A 78 -7.94 14.26 5.06
N ASN A 79 -8.92 14.61 4.24
CA ASN A 79 -9.54 15.94 4.25
C ASN A 79 -10.17 16.27 5.61
N GLU A 80 -10.87 15.32 6.23
CA GLU A 80 -11.44 15.50 7.57
C GLU A 80 -10.35 15.86 8.59
N PHE A 81 -9.21 15.18 8.55
CA PHE A 81 -8.11 15.48 9.45
C PHE A 81 -7.53 16.88 9.20
N ILE A 82 -7.29 17.24 7.93
CA ILE A 82 -6.80 18.58 7.55
C ILE A 82 -7.76 19.68 8.03
N GLU A 83 -9.07 19.47 7.93
CA GLU A 83 -10.08 20.45 8.31
C GLU A 83 -10.28 20.55 9.84
N LYS A 84 -10.34 19.41 10.54
CA LYS A 84 -10.75 19.35 11.95
C LYS A 84 -9.60 19.32 12.94
N GLN A 85 -8.53 18.59 12.61
CA GLN A 85 -7.31 18.50 13.43
C GLN A 85 -7.55 18.12 14.91
N THR A 86 -8.51 17.21 15.18
CA THR A 86 -8.78 16.69 16.53
C THR A 86 -8.06 15.37 16.77
N LYS A 87 -8.03 14.90 18.03
CA LYS A 87 -7.46 13.58 18.36
C LYS A 87 -8.19 12.44 17.65
N GLU A 88 -9.51 12.56 17.50
CA GLU A 88 -10.34 11.58 16.81
C GLU A 88 -10.08 11.59 15.29
N SER A 89 -9.97 12.76 14.66
CA SER A 89 -9.61 12.80 13.23
C SER A 89 -8.17 12.36 12.98
N PHE A 90 -7.26 12.59 13.94
CA PHE A 90 -5.90 12.04 13.90
C PHE A 90 -5.90 10.50 13.96
N LEU A 91 -6.66 9.90 14.88
CA LEU A 91 -6.81 8.44 14.95
C LEU A 91 -7.36 7.89 13.62
N ARG A 92 -8.41 8.50 13.08
CA ARG A 92 -9.00 8.10 11.78
C ARG A 92 -7.99 8.18 10.64
N VAL A 93 -7.22 9.26 10.54
CA VAL A 93 -6.23 9.39 9.45
C VAL A 93 -5.10 8.36 9.60
N CYS A 94 -4.68 8.03 10.82
CA CYS A 94 -3.71 6.95 11.06
C CYS A 94 -4.27 5.57 10.65
N ILE A 95 -5.54 5.28 10.95
CA ILE A 95 -6.21 4.05 10.49
C ILE A 95 -6.36 4.02 8.98
N ALA A 96 -6.68 5.16 8.36
CA ALA A 96 -6.78 5.28 6.90
C ALA A 96 -5.43 4.99 6.21
N ASN A 97 -4.33 5.54 6.73
CA ASN A 97 -2.98 5.20 6.27
C ASN A 97 -2.72 3.69 6.45
N PHE A 98 -3.02 3.13 7.62
CA PHE A 98 -2.83 1.72 7.90
C PHE A 98 -3.61 0.80 6.93
N ILE A 99 -4.81 1.18 6.51
CA ILE A 99 -5.61 0.50 5.48
C ILE A 99 -4.97 0.64 4.10
N LEU A 100 -4.56 1.85 3.72
CA LEU A 100 -3.92 2.14 2.44
C LEU A 100 -2.63 1.31 2.28
N GLU A 101 -1.72 1.39 3.26
CA GLU A 101 -0.46 0.64 3.24
C GLU A 101 -0.68 -0.87 3.36
N GLY A 102 -1.63 -1.28 4.22
CA GLY A 102 -1.78 -2.68 4.61
C GLY A 102 -2.66 -3.51 3.67
N ILE A 103 -3.60 -2.89 2.96
CA ILE A 103 -4.64 -3.59 2.19
C ILE A 103 -4.58 -3.17 0.72
N TYR A 104 -4.65 -1.87 0.43
CA TYR A 104 -4.81 -1.37 -0.93
C TYR A 104 -3.58 -1.63 -1.80
N PHE A 105 -2.38 -1.36 -1.27
CA PHE A 105 -1.14 -1.66 -1.99
C PHE A 105 -0.90 -3.16 -2.17
N TYR A 106 -1.15 -3.98 -1.15
CA TYR A 106 -0.96 -5.44 -1.23
C TYR A 106 -1.89 -6.12 -2.23
N SER A 107 -3.11 -5.60 -2.41
CA SER A 107 -4.01 -6.00 -3.49
C SER A 107 -3.40 -5.72 -4.87
N GLY A 108 -2.81 -4.54 -5.07
CA GLY A 108 -2.09 -4.19 -6.29
C GLY A 108 -0.85 -5.07 -6.53
N PHE A 109 -0.06 -5.33 -5.49
CA PHE A 109 1.15 -6.16 -5.59
C PHE A 109 0.83 -7.58 -6.03
N MET A 110 -0.25 -8.16 -5.47
CA MET A 110 -0.74 -9.48 -5.85
C MET A 110 -1.02 -9.58 -7.35
N PHE A 111 -1.60 -8.55 -7.97
CA PHE A 111 -1.82 -8.52 -9.42
C PHE A 111 -0.50 -8.55 -10.22
N PHE A 112 0.46 -7.69 -9.89
CA PHE A 112 1.75 -7.66 -10.58
C PHE A 112 2.54 -8.95 -10.39
N TYR A 113 2.51 -9.54 -9.21
CA TYR A 113 3.14 -10.84 -8.96
C TYR A 113 2.47 -11.96 -9.75
N ASN A 114 1.15 -11.91 -9.97
CA ASN A 114 0.50 -12.83 -10.89
C ASN A 114 1.00 -12.65 -12.33
N LEU A 115 1.24 -11.42 -12.80
CA LEU A 115 1.88 -11.20 -14.11
C LEU A 115 3.27 -11.85 -14.16
N GLY A 116 4.09 -11.63 -13.13
CA GLY A 116 5.42 -12.25 -13.02
C GLY A 116 5.38 -13.77 -13.01
N ARG A 117 4.42 -14.36 -12.31
CA ARG A 117 4.17 -15.82 -12.28
C ARG A 117 3.82 -16.38 -13.65
N ASN A 118 3.18 -15.58 -14.49
CA ASN A 118 2.85 -15.93 -15.87
C ASN A 118 3.93 -15.48 -16.88
N GLY A 119 5.13 -15.12 -16.42
CA GLY A 119 6.26 -14.73 -17.28
C GLY A 119 6.07 -13.37 -17.96
N LYS A 120 5.23 -12.49 -17.41
CA LYS A 120 4.91 -11.17 -17.98
C LYS A 120 5.48 -10.04 -17.13
N MET A 121 5.83 -8.94 -17.80
CA MET A 121 6.22 -7.67 -17.17
C MET A 121 7.32 -7.80 -16.09
N PRO A 122 8.43 -8.54 -16.32
CA PRO A 122 9.43 -8.79 -15.29
C PRO A 122 10.09 -7.51 -14.74
N GLY A 123 10.25 -6.48 -15.57
CA GLY A 123 10.72 -5.16 -15.14
C GLY A 123 9.76 -4.50 -14.14
N SER A 124 8.47 -4.42 -14.48
CA SER A 124 7.44 -3.89 -13.57
C SER A 124 7.32 -4.72 -12.28
N VAL A 125 7.43 -6.05 -12.36
CA VAL A 125 7.44 -6.92 -11.18
C VAL A 125 8.60 -6.56 -10.25
N GLN A 126 9.78 -6.28 -10.80
CA GLN A 126 10.95 -5.90 -10.01
C GLN A 126 10.78 -4.53 -9.33
N GLU A 127 10.23 -3.53 -10.04
CA GLU A 127 9.90 -2.23 -9.43
C GLU A 127 8.91 -2.40 -8.27
N ILE A 128 7.85 -3.18 -8.49
CA ILE A 128 6.82 -3.47 -7.47
C ILE A 128 7.38 -4.20 -6.24
N ARG A 129 8.45 -4.99 -6.39
CA ARG A 129 9.14 -5.59 -5.22
C ARG A 129 9.85 -4.56 -4.37
N TYR A 130 10.49 -3.57 -4.98
CA TYR A 130 11.14 -2.50 -4.24
C TYR A 130 10.10 -1.66 -3.49
N ILE A 131 8.99 -1.33 -4.14
CA ILE A 131 7.86 -0.64 -3.50
C ILE A 131 7.31 -1.47 -2.33
N ASN A 132 7.00 -2.76 -2.53
CA ASN A 132 6.49 -3.62 -1.45
C ASN A 132 7.45 -3.71 -0.25
N ARG A 133 8.77 -3.78 -0.50
CA ARG A 133 9.77 -3.75 0.58
C ARG A 133 9.63 -2.48 1.43
N ASP A 134 9.44 -1.34 0.79
CA ASP A 134 9.31 -0.05 1.46
C ASP A 134 7.94 0.04 2.18
N GLU A 135 6.84 -0.39 1.55
CA GLU A 135 5.50 -0.44 2.16
C GLU A 135 5.41 -1.34 3.40
N ASN A 136 6.20 -2.42 3.48
CA ASN A 136 6.29 -3.21 4.70
C ASN A 136 6.75 -2.34 5.89
N THR A 137 7.66 -1.38 5.65
CA THR A 137 8.15 -0.49 6.70
C THR A 137 7.16 0.62 7.04
N HIS A 138 6.43 1.14 6.04
CA HIS A 138 5.37 2.12 6.22
C HIS A 138 4.21 1.54 7.05
N LEU A 139 3.77 0.33 6.69
CA LEU A 139 2.77 -0.42 7.44
C LEU A 139 3.21 -0.67 8.89
N TRP A 140 4.46 -1.07 9.07
CA TRP A 140 5.04 -1.27 10.40
C TRP A 140 5.05 0.04 11.21
N LEU A 141 5.40 1.17 10.59
CA LEU A 141 5.42 2.48 11.25
C LEU A 141 4.02 2.85 11.76
N PHE A 142 3.00 2.85 10.90
CA PHE A 142 1.63 3.19 11.31
C PHE A 142 1.04 2.23 12.32
N ARG A 143 1.37 0.92 12.23
CA ARG A 143 1.01 -0.04 13.27
C ARG A 143 1.56 0.35 14.63
N ASN A 144 2.84 0.71 14.71
CA ASN A 144 3.45 1.08 15.99
C ASN A 144 2.93 2.43 16.51
N ILE A 145 2.69 3.42 15.63
CA ILE A 145 2.03 4.67 16.02
C ILE A 145 0.68 4.39 16.69
N LEU A 146 -0.15 3.53 16.09
CA LEU A 146 -1.46 3.17 16.65
C LEU A 146 -1.35 2.44 17.99
N LEU A 147 -0.40 1.51 18.14
CA LEU A 147 -0.18 0.77 19.38
C LEU A 147 0.35 1.65 20.51
N GLU A 148 1.23 2.61 20.23
CA GLU A 148 1.67 3.58 21.25
C GLU A 148 0.55 4.56 21.59
N LEU A 149 -0.22 5.04 20.61
CA LEU A 149 -1.37 5.90 20.85
C LEU A 149 -2.42 5.20 21.74
N GLN A 150 -2.60 3.88 21.59
CA GLN A 150 -3.48 3.09 22.46
C GLN A 150 -3.02 3.07 23.93
N LYS A 151 -1.71 3.09 24.18
CA LYS A 151 -1.14 3.11 25.54
C LYS A 151 -1.18 4.51 26.15
N GLU A 152 -0.85 5.53 25.35
CA GLU A 152 -0.70 6.91 25.80
C GLU A 152 -2.05 7.63 25.92
N GLU A 153 -3.01 7.30 25.05
CA GLU A 153 -4.32 7.94 24.96
C GLU A 153 -5.46 6.88 25.00
N PRO A 154 -5.58 6.07 26.07
CA PRO A 154 -6.56 4.98 26.14
C PRO A 154 -8.02 5.45 26.06
N ALA A 155 -8.30 6.72 26.31
CA ALA A 155 -9.61 7.33 26.11
C ALA A 155 -10.04 7.38 24.63
N LEU A 156 -9.09 7.36 23.68
CA LEU A 156 -9.37 7.28 22.24
C LEU A 156 -9.71 5.86 21.77
N PHE A 157 -9.53 4.85 22.62
CA PHE A 157 -9.72 3.43 22.29
C PHE A 157 -10.79 2.78 23.17
N GLN A 158 -11.80 3.59 23.55
CA GLN A 158 -13.01 3.09 24.19
C GLN A 158 -13.83 2.21 23.22
N PRO A 159 -14.75 1.37 23.73
CA PRO A 159 -15.46 0.40 22.89
C PRO A 159 -16.13 0.99 21.64
N ASP A 160 -16.69 2.21 21.73
CA ASP A 160 -17.30 2.93 20.61
C ASP A 160 -16.28 3.33 19.54
N ARG A 161 -15.04 3.66 19.93
CA ARG A 161 -13.94 3.96 18.99
C ARG A 161 -13.35 2.69 18.39
N ILE A 162 -13.28 1.59 19.16
CA ILE A 162 -12.86 0.29 18.62
C ILE A 162 -13.86 -0.22 17.58
N GLU A 163 -15.15 -0.04 17.80
CA GLU A 163 -16.20 -0.35 16.81
C GLU A 163 -16.00 0.48 15.53
N GLU A 164 -15.77 1.80 15.68
CA GLU A 164 -15.46 2.66 14.53
C GLU A 164 -14.20 2.21 13.75
N ILE A 165 -13.10 1.90 14.43
CA ILE A 165 -11.89 1.36 13.79
C ILE A 165 -12.20 0.06 13.04
N THR A 166 -13.01 -0.80 13.65
CA THR A 166 -13.42 -2.08 13.06
C THR A 166 -14.21 -1.84 11.78
N ASP A 167 -15.14 -0.90 11.78
CA ASP A 167 -15.95 -0.54 10.62
C ASP A 167 -15.11 0.08 9.51
N MET A 168 -14.13 0.94 9.84
CA MET A 168 -13.20 1.51 8.86
C MET A 168 -12.39 0.41 8.15
N ILE A 169 -11.87 -0.57 8.88
CA ILE A 169 -11.09 -1.67 8.30
C ILE A 169 -11.99 -2.57 7.46
N LYS A 170 -13.23 -2.87 7.92
CA LYS A 170 -14.22 -3.62 7.12
C LYS A 170 -14.58 -2.90 5.83
N GLU A 171 -14.76 -1.59 5.88
CA GLU A 171 -15.05 -0.77 4.71
C GLU A 171 -13.88 -0.82 3.71
N GLY A 172 -12.64 -0.64 4.19
CA GLY A 172 -11.46 -0.78 3.33
C GLY A 172 -11.37 -2.15 2.67
N VAL A 173 -11.60 -3.23 3.42
CA VAL A 173 -11.65 -4.60 2.86
C VAL A 173 -12.77 -4.73 1.82
N THR A 174 -13.96 -4.22 2.11
CA THR A 174 -15.13 -4.33 1.22
C THR A 174 -14.90 -3.58 -0.08
N GLN A 175 -14.39 -2.35 -0.02
CA GLN A 175 -14.05 -1.54 -1.19
C GLN A 175 -12.95 -2.20 -2.03
N GLU A 176 -11.92 -2.76 -1.40
CA GLU A 176 -10.82 -3.39 -2.12
C GLU A 176 -11.24 -4.71 -2.77
N ILE A 177 -12.12 -5.50 -2.15
CA ILE A 177 -12.72 -6.70 -2.78
C ILE A 177 -13.54 -6.29 -4.01
N ALA A 178 -14.41 -5.29 -3.86
CA ALA A 178 -15.24 -4.80 -4.96
C ALA A 178 -14.38 -4.27 -6.13
N TRP A 179 -13.31 -3.54 -5.81
CA TRP A 179 -12.34 -3.06 -6.79
C TRP A 179 -11.62 -4.21 -7.50
N GLY A 180 -11.06 -5.16 -6.74
CA GLY A 180 -10.35 -6.31 -7.29
C GLY A 180 -11.24 -7.16 -8.18
N GLN A 181 -12.48 -7.42 -7.78
CA GLN A 181 -13.46 -8.14 -8.60
C GLN A 181 -13.83 -7.37 -9.88
N TYR A 182 -13.91 -6.05 -9.82
CA TYR A 182 -14.18 -5.21 -11.00
C TYR A 182 -13.03 -5.22 -12.01
N VAL A 183 -11.77 -5.02 -11.57
CA VAL A 183 -10.63 -4.89 -12.49
C VAL A 183 -10.00 -6.21 -12.92
N ILE A 184 -10.13 -7.26 -12.11
CA ILE A 184 -9.57 -8.59 -12.41
C ILE A 184 -10.68 -9.52 -12.92
N GLY A 185 -11.79 -9.58 -12.17
CA GLY A 185 -12.86 -10.55 -12.39
C GLY A 185 -12.31 -11.97 -12.50
N ASP A 186 -12.81 -12.71 -13.49
CA ASP A 186 -12.34 -14.07 -13.82
C ASP A 186 -11.60 -14.11 -15.17
N ASN A 187 -11.17 -12.95 -15.67
CA ASN A 187 -10.58 -12.79 -17.01
C ASN A 187 -9.04 -12.85 -17.01
N ILE A 188 -8.40 -12.82 -15.84
CA ILE A 188 -6.94 -12.81 -15.70
C ILE A 188 -6.45 -14.21 -15.29
N PRO A 189 -5.73 -14.95 -16.16
CA PRO A 189 -5.21 -16.27 -15.82
C PRO A 189 -4.39 -16.27 -14.53
N GLY A 190 -4.68 -17.21 -13.63
CA GLY A 190 -4.01 -17.34 -12.33
C GLY A 190 -4.69 -16.61 -11.16
N LEU A 191 -5.73 -15.81 -11.43
CA LEU A 191 -6.57 -15.15 -10.43
C LEU A 191 -8.05 -15.33 -10.78
N ASN A 192 -8.90 -15.35 -9.76
CA ASN A 192 -10.35 -15.29 -9.91
C ASN A 192 -10.95 -14.52 -8.74
N SER A 193 -12.23 -14.20 -8.83
CA SER A 193 -12.94 -13.38 -7.85
C SER A 193 -12.87 -13.93 -6.42
N THR A 194 -12.93 -15.26 -6.25
CA THR A 194 -12.83 -15.92 -4.94
C THR A 194 -11.42 -15.82 -4.36
N MET A 195 -10.38 -16.03 -5.17
CA MET A 195 -8.99 -15.89 -4.74
C MET A 195 -8.68 -14.47 -4.27
N VAL A 196 -9.21 -13.46 -4.98
CA VAL A 196 -9.08 -12.05 -4.61
C VAL A 196 -9.80 -11.77 -3.28
N GLU A 197 -11.04 -12.22 -3.14
CA GLU A 197 -11.83 -12.06 -1.91
C GLU A 197 -11.14 -12.69 -0.69
N ASP A 198 -10.74 -13.96 -0.81
CA ASP A 198 -10.12 -14.70 0.28
C ASP A 198 -8.80 -14.06 0.71
N TYR A 199 -8.00 -13.59 -0.24
CA TYR A 199 -6.74 -12.92 0.04
C TYR A 199 -6.93 -11.59 0.76
N ILE A 200 -7.88 -10.76 0.31
CA ILE A 200 -8.13 -9.45 0.94
C ILE A 200 -8.74 -9.62 2.33
N LYS A 201 -9.63 -10.59 2.55
CA LYS A 201 -10.13 -10.92 3.90
C LYS A 201 -9.01 -11.39 4.82
N TYR A 202 -8.10 -12.23 4.32
CA TYR A 202 -6.89 -12.62 5.05
C TYR A 202 -6.02 -11.40 5.42
N LEU A 203 -5.78 -10.47 4.49
CA LEU A 203 -5.06 -9.23 4.79
C LEU A 203 -5.79 -8.43 5.87
N GLY A 204 -7.11 -8.28 5.77
CA GLY A 204 -7.94 -7.64 6.79
C GLY A 204 -7.74 -8.23 8.18
N ASN A 205 -7.79 -9.55 8.31
CA ASN A 205 -7.50 -10.25 9.56
C ASN A 205 -6.07 -10.03 10.05
N LEU A 206 -5.09 -10.12 9.14
CA LEU A 206 -3.69 -9.91 9.47
C LEU A 206 -3.46 -8.50 10.01
N ARG A 207 -4.09 -7.47 9.41
CA ARG A 207 -4.02 -6.08 9.88
C ARG A 207 -4.74 -5.90 11.22
N TYR A 208 -5.97 -6.39 11.33
CA TYR A 208 -6.80 -6.26 12.52
C TYR A 208 -6.17 -6.94 13.75
N SER A 209 -5.72 -8.18 13.59
CA SER A 209 -5.01 -8.92 14.66
C SER A 209 -3.68 -8.27 15.04
N SER A 210 -2.98 -7.65 14.09
CA SER A 210 -1.71 -6.97 14.38
C SER A 210 -1.87 -5.75 15.30
N LEU A 211 -3.07 -5.16 15.38
CA LEU A 211 -3.47 -4.13 16.32
C LEU A 211 -3.99 -4.70 17.66
N GLY A 212 -3.97 -6.02 17.84
CA GLY A 212 -4.46 -6.67 19.06
C GLY A 212 -5.98 -6.77 19.16
N LEU A 213 -6.72 -6.56 18.07
CA LEU A 213 -8.18 -6.51 18.07
C LEU A 213 -8.86 -7.89 17.85
N GLY A 214 -8.08 -8.95 17.62
CA GLY A 214 -8.58 -10.31 17.41
C GLY A 214 -8.77 -10.65 15.93
N THR A 215 -9.85 -11.37 15.62
CA THR A 215 -10.18 -11.83 14.26
C THR A 215 -11.35 -11.03 13.70
N LEU A 216 -11.24 -10.56 12.45
CA LEU A 216 -12.24 -9.75 11.76
C LEU A 216 -13.23 -10.60 10.95
N TYR A 217 -12.72 -11.64 10.30
CA TYR A 217 -13.45 -12.58 9.46
C TYR A 217 -13.09 -14.03 9.84
N ASP A 218 -14.07 -14.81 10.27
CA ASP A 218 -13.84 -16.20 10.66
C ASP A 218 -13.32 -17.05 9.49
N GLY A 219 -12.29 -17.86 9.74
CA GLY A 219 -11.72 -18.79 8.76
C GLY A 219 -10.65 -18.20 7.84
N TYR A 220 -10.34 -16.90 7.98
CA TYR A 220 -9.35 -16.19 7.16
C TYR A 220 -8.07 -15.84 7.95
N ASP A 221 -7.74 -16.58 9.02
CA ASP A 221 -6.58 -16.29 9.88
C ASP A 221 -5.23 -16.66 9.26
N LYS A 222 -5.24 -17.41 8.15
CA LYS A 222 -4.05 -17.86 7.44
C LYS A 222 -4.13 -17.49 5.98
N GLU A 223 -2.97 -17.30 5.36
CA GLU A 223 -2.90 -17.05 3.92
C GLU A 223 -3.59 -18.19 3.15
N PRO A 224 -4.51 -17.89 2.23
CA PRO A 224 -5.21 -18.92 1.46
C PRO A 224 -4.22 -19.80 0.69
N GLU A 225 -4.44 -21.12 0.68
CA GLU A 225 -3.56 -22.06 -0.03
C GLU A 225 -3.41 -21.72 -1.52
N SER A 226 -4.47 -21.20 -2.15
CA SER A 226 -4.49 -20.73 -3.53
C SER A 226 -3.60 -19.50 -3.78
N MET A 227 -3.19 -18.80 -2.72
CA MET A 227 -2.50 -17.51 -2.76
C MET A 227 -1.09 -17.53 -2.16
N LYS A 228 -0.61 -18.65 -1.60
CA LYS A 228 0.74 -18.79 -1.00
C LYS A 228 1.93 -18.40 -1.90
N TRP A 229 1.71 -18.36 -3.21
CA TRP A 229 2.73 -17.92 -4.17
C TRP A 229 2.99 -16.41 -4.07
N VAL A 230 2.06 -15.61 -3.55
CA VAL A 230 2.21 -14.15 -3.44
C VAL A 230 3.43 -13.81 -2.58
N ALA A 231 3.56 -14.44 -1.41
CA ALA A 231 4.72 -14.26 -0.53
C ALA A 231 6.06 -14.65 -1.19
N GLN A 232 6.07 -15.70 -2.02
CA GLN A 232 7.28 -16.14 -2.74
C GLN A 232 7.76 -15.12 -3.76
N TYR A 233 6.82 -14.44 -4.44
CA TYR A 233 7.14 -13.41 -5.43
C TYR A 233 7.42 -12.05 -4.79
N ALA A 234 6.93 -11.80 -3.57
CA ALA A 234 7.25 -10.61 -2.79
C ALA A 234 8.71 -10.58 -2.33
N ASP A 235 9.33 -11.74 -2.07
CA ASP A 235 10.73 -11.81 -1.67
C ASP A 235 11.67 -11.55 -2.86
N ALA A 236 12.30 -10.37 -2.85
CA ALA A 236 13.27 -9.95 -3.85
C ALA A 236 14.51 -10.87 -3.94
N ASN A 237 14.82 -11.64 -2.89
CA ASN A 237 15.98 -12.54 -2.86
C ASN A 237 15.67 -13.96 -3.37
N MET A 238 14.39 -14.35 -3.43
CA MET A 238 13.99 -15.71 -3.83
C MET A 238 13.98 -15.91 -5.35
N VAL A 239 13.67 -14.87 -6.13
CA VAL A 239 13.66 -14.97 -7.60
C VAL A 239 15.03 -14.59 -8.15
N LYS A 240 15.97 -15.52 -8.00
CA LYS A 240 17.28 -15.45 -8.66
C LYS A 240 17.10 -15.65 -10.16
N THR A 241 17.21 -14.57 -10.93
CA THR A 241 17.45 -14.63 -12.37
C THR A 241 18.74 -15.41 -12.61
N ASP A 242 18.75 -16.29 -13.61
CA ASP A 242 19.95 -17.07 -13.94
C ASP A 242 21.11 -16.11 -14.27
N PHE A 243 22.30 -16.39 -13.73
CA PHE A 243 23.45 -15.47 -13.71
C PHE A 243 23.91 -15.07 -15.12
N PHE A 244 23.50 -15.83 -16.14
CA PHE A 244 23.81 -15.59 -17.55
C PHE A 244 22.78 -14.71 -18.28
N GLU A 245 21.58 -14.50 -17.71
CA GLU A 245 20.51 -13.67 -18.29
C GLU A 245 20.39 -12.30 -17.61
N ALA A 246 20.88 -12.17 -16.37
CA ALA A 246 20.90 -10.91 -15.65
C ALA A 246 22.08 -10.03 -16.05
N ARG A 247 21.82 -8.84 -16.62
CA ARG A 247 22.81 -7.77 -16.58
C ARG A 247 22.96 -7.32 -15.13
N SER A 248 24.16 -7.52 -14.57
CA SER A 248 24.53 -7.02 -13.24
C SER A 248 24.17 -5.54 -13.10
N THR A 249 23.28 -5.23 -12.15
CA THR A 249 22.95 -3.86 -11.73
C THR A 249 24.04 -3.27 -10.82
N ALA A 250 24.97 -4.09 -10.33
CA ALA A 250 26.12 -3.69 -9.54
C ALA A 250 27.38 -3.61 -10.43
N TYR A 251 27.46 -2.57 -11.27
CA TYR A 251 28.75 -2.06 -11.73
C TYR A 251 28.88 -0.60 -11.27
N ALA A 252 29.23 -0.40 -10.00
CA ALA A 252 29.89 0.83 -9.61
C ALA A 252 31.32 0.78 -10.19
N LYS A 253 31.54 1.40 -11.35
CA LYS A 253 32.88 1.84 -11.71
C LYS A 253 33.29 2.83 -10.62
N SER A 254 34.32 2.51 -9.84
CA SER A 254 34.99 3.51 -9.00
C SER A 254 35.71 4.49 -9.93
N THR A 255 34.98 5.47 -10.43
CA THR A 255 35.60 6.72 -10.86
C THR A 255 35.57 7.60 -9.63
N ALA A 256 36.74 7.79 -9.03
CA ALA A 256 36.97 8.82 -8.04
C ALA A 256 36.38 10.13 -8.57
N ILE A 257 35.51 10.74 -7.78
CA ILE A 257 35.13 12.14 -7.99
C ILE A 257 36.36 12.92 -7.50
N GLU A 258 37.13 13.49 -8.43
CA GLU A 258 37.98 14.63 -8.08
C GLU A 258 37.04 15.81 -7.84
N ASP A 259 37.08 16.28 -6.60
CA ASP A 259 36.33 17.41 -6.09
C ASP A 259 37.05 18.69 -6.52
N ASP A 260 36.57 19.33 -7.59
CA ASP A 260 36.98 20.67 -8.01
C ASP A 260 35.82 21.63 -7.76
N LEU A 261 35.55 21.97 -6.48
CA LEU A 261 34.87 23.20 -6.05
C LEU A 261 35.19 23.56 -4.59
#